data_AF-A0A6G3TYK8-F1
#
_entry.id   AF-A0A6G3TYK8-F1
#
_cell.length_a   1.000
_cell.length_b   1.000
_cell.length_c   1.000
_cell.angle_alpha   90.00
_cell.angle_beta   90.00
_cell.angle_gamma   90.00
#
_symmetry.space_group_name_H-M   'P 1'
#
loop_
_entity.id
_entity.type
_entity.pdbx_description
1 polymer ?
#
loop_
_entity_poly.entity_id
_entity_poly.type
_entity_poly.pdbx_seq_one_letter_code
_entity_poly.pdbx_strand_id
1 'polypeptide(L)'
;LAPAIERFDRARTALAAAEDGVEADDRLGDVTAAEQRIRALVESRTRPAWDAVWRGLDLLRTLPEGAHVEERWTRDRWSFTGHRDRVVAGEPPQPRRDDAVTAANKLATREREQARLEAQEALDDPLVMAARRLSGEAFAGEVTEVVMAYSESKRPSPRPLVTVRTDDRPHLAERARVYRSVGGKPQSAEFVAAEEEGALLVLRIMDRMGRGKEPEPGSVPEKGDRLCFTLFEHEPRGGAKLPDAEETPWTHGGPPGQERAPEPADPVTEEDVL
;
A
#
# COMPACT_ATOMS: atom_id res chain seq x y z
N LEU A 1 -27.84 -27.19 -0.11
CA LEU A 1 -26.85 -28.13 -0.68
C LEU A 1 -27.00 -29.53 -0.12
N ALA A 2 -27.05 -29.71 1.21
CA ALA A 2 -27.17 -31.03 1.84
C ALA A 2 -28.20 -31.98 1.22
N PRO A 3 -29.47 -31.59 0.95
CA PRO A 3 -30.44 -32.51 0.34
C PRO A 3 -30.12 -32.92 -1.11
N ALA A 4 -29.34 -32.12 -1.84
CA ALA A 4 -28.90 -32.46 -3.20
C ALA A 4 -27.70 -33.41 -3.18
N ILE A 5 -26.78 -33.21 -2.23
CA ILE A 5 -25.64 -34.10 -1.97
C ILE A 5 -26.13 -35.49 -1.53
N GLU A 6 -27.06 -35.55 -0.58
CA GLU A 6 -27.67 -36.82 -0.14
C GLU A 6 -28.38 -37.59 -1.26
N ARG A 7 -28.94 -36.90 -2.26
CA ARG A 7 -29.54 -37.57 -3.43
C ARG A 7 -28.47 -38.09 -4.38
N PHE A 8 -27.41 -37.33 -4.59
CA PHE A 8 -26.26 -37.76 -5.38
C PHE A 8 -25.58 -38.98 -4.75
N ASP A 9 -25.34 -38.95 -3.43
CA ASP A 9 -24.75 -40.07 -2.71
C ASP A 9 -25.62 -41.33 -2.80
N ARG A 10 -26.94 -41.19 -2.63
CA ARG A 10 -27.88 -42.30 -2.81
C ARG A 10 -27.88 -42.84 -4.24
N ALA A 11 -27.89 -41.98 -5.25
CA ALA A 11 -27.83 -42.40 -6.65
C ALA A 11 -26.52 -43.14 -6.95
N ARG A 12 -25.40 -42.68 -6.40
CA ARG A 12 -24.08 -43.32 -6.55
C ARG A 12 -24.03 -44.69 -5.87
N THR A 13 -24.56 -44.82 -4.66
CA THR A 13 -24.69 -46.12 -3.98
C THR A 13 -25.59 -47.07 -4.76
N ALA A 14 -26.69 -46.56 -5.32
CA ALA A 14 -27.64 -47.33 -6.11
C ALA A 14 -27.04 -47.80 -7.46
N LEU A 15 -26.16 -47.02 -8.08
CA LEU A 15 -25.40 -47.42 -9.26
C LEU A 15 -24.37 -48.51 -8.93
N ALA A 16 -23.64 -48.36 -7.81
CA ALA A 16 -22.66 -49.36 -7.38
C ALA A 16 -23.27 -50.72 -7.01
N ALA A 17 -24.58 -50.75 -6.72
CA ALA A 17 -25.34 -51.94 -6.38
C ALA A 17 -26.09 -52.56 -7.57
N ALA A 18 -25.95 -52.02 -8.79
CA ALA A 18 -26.61 -52.56 -9.97
C ALA A 18 -26.10 -53.99 -10.29
N GLU A 19 -27.02 -54.91 -10.55
CA GLU A 19 -26.69 -56.33 -10.77
C GLU A 19 -26.49 -56.67 -12.25
N ASP A 20 -27.00 -55.82 -13.16
CA ASP A 20 -26.85 -55.97 -14.61
C ASP A 20 -26.58 -54.64 -15.34
N GLY A 21 -26.25 -54.75 -16.63
CA GLY A 21 -25.87 -53.61 -17.45
C GLY A 21 -27.00 -52.66 -17.82
N VAL A 22 -28.25 -53.11 -17.81
CA VAL A 22 -29.42 -52.26 -18.11
C VAL A 22 -29.76 -51.42 -16.88
N GLU A 23 -29.78 -52.04 -15.70
CA GLU A 23 -29.95 -51.33 -14.43
C GLU A 23 -28.81 -50.33 -14.20
N ALA A 24 -27.57 -50.69 -14.52
CA ALA A 24 -26.43 -49.79 -14.40
C ALA A 24 -26.57 -48.53 -15.29
N ASP A 25 -27.09 -48.67 -16.51
CA ASP A 25 -27.29 -47.55 -17.43
C ASP A 25 -28.35 -46.57 -16.92
N ASP A 26 -29.50 -47.08 -16.46
CA ASP A 26 -30.56 -46.26 -15.86
C ASP A 26 -30.05 -45.52 -14.59
N ARG A 27 -29.33 -46.23 -13.72
CA ARG A 27 -28.77 -45.65 -12.48
C ARG A 27 -27.67 -44.63 -12.76
N LEU A 28 -26.92 -44.77 -13.85
CA LEU A 28 -25.95 -43.78 -14.31
C LEU A 28 -26.64 -42.49 -14.75
N GLY A 29 -27.82 -42.60 -15.38
CA GLY A 29 -28.70 -41.47 -15.69
C GLY A 29 -29.10 -40.70 -14.43
N ASP A 30 -29.50 -41.40 -13.38
CA ASP A 30 -29.87 -40.80 -12.08
C ASP A 30 -28.70 -40.07 -11.40
N VAL A 31 -27.50 -40.67 -11.43
CA VAL A 31 -26.27 -40.02 -10.92
C VAL A 31 -25.99 -38.74 -11.69
N THR A 32 -26.02 -38.80 -13.03
CA THR A 32 -25.79 -37.64 -13.89
C THR A 32 -26.80 -36.52 -13.63
N ALA A 33 -28.08 -36.86 -13.45
CA ALA A 33 -29.12 -35.89 -13.13
C ALA A 33 -28.89 -35.25 -11.74
N ALA A 34 -28.45 -36.03 -10.75
CA ALA A 34 -28.12 -35.52 -9.42
C ALA A 34 -26.89 -34.59 -9.46
N GLU A 35 -25.85 -34.91 -10.24
CA GLU A 35 -24.69 -34.04 -10.47
C GLU A 35 -25.08 -32.71 -11.11
N GLN A 36 -25.87 -32.76 -12.19
CA GLN A 36 -26.36 -31.56 -12.86
C GLN A 36 -27.16 -30.69 -11.90
N ARG A 37 -27.95 -31.29 -11.01
CA ARG A 37 -28.72 -30.56 -10.01
C ARG A 37 -27.83 -29.90 -8.95
N ILE A 38 -26.77 -30.56 -8.50
CA ILE A 38 -25.77 -29.96 -7.61
C ILE A 38 -25.08 -28.79 -8.33
N ARG A 39 -24.62 -29.00 -9.56
CA ARG A 39 -23.97 -27.96 -10.37
C ARG A 39 -24.87 -26.74 -10.53
N ALA A 40 -26.12 -26.94 -10.95
CA ALA A 40 -27.10 -25.86 -11.10
C ALA A 40 -27.36 -25.14 -9.77
N LEU A 41 -27.41 -25.88 -8.65
CA LEU A 41 -27.58 -25.27 -7.33
C LEU A 41 -26.36 -24.43 -6.93
N VAL A 42 -25.15 -24.95 -7.11
CA VAL A 42 -23.91 -24.20 -6.83
C VAL A 42 -23.86 -22.94 -7.70
N GLU A 43 -24.04 -23.10 -9.01
CA GLU A 43 -24.05 -22.00 -9.97
C GLU A 43 -25.11 -20.94 -9.60
N SER A 44 -26.33 -21.34 -9.24
CA SER A 44 -27.37 -20.38 -8.83
C SER A 44 -26.99 -19.52 -7.62
N ARG A 45 -26.06 -20.00 -6.78
CA ARG A 45 -25.59 -19.28 -5.58
C ARG A 45 -24.30 -18.53 -5.82
N THR A 46 -23.39 -19.04 -6.65
CA THR A 46 -22.08 -18.43 -6.89
C THR A 46 -22.08 -17.47 -8.08
N ARG A 47 -22.88 -17.74 -9.13
CA ARG A 47 -22.92 -16.96 -10.36
C ARG A 47 -23.24 -15.48 -10.14
N PRO A 48 -24.22 -15.09 -9.30
CA PRO A 48 -24.51 -13.67 -9.09
C PRO A 48 -23.33 -12.90 -8.49
N ALA A 49 -22.61 -13.52 -7.54
CA ALA A 49 -21.42 -12.93 -6.93
C ALA A 49 -20.26 -12.86 -7.93
N TRP A 50 -20.03 -13.92 -8.70
CA TRP A 50 -19.04 -13.95 -9.78
C TRP A 50 -19.29 -12.84 -10.81
N ASP A 51 -20.51 -12.74 -11.33
CA ASP A 51 -20.86 -11.70 -12.30
C ASP A 51 -20.75 -10.29 -11.69
N ALA A 52 -21.06 -10.13 -10.39
CA ALA A 52 -20.88 -8.86 -9.69
C ALA A 52 -19.40 -8.46 -9.57
N VAL A 53 -18.50 -9.42 -9.30
CA VAL A 53 -17.05 -9.20 -9.27
C VAL A 53 -16.56 -8.73 -10.64
N TRP A 54 -16.95 -9.40 -11.73
CA TRP A 54 -16.53 -8.99 -13.07
C TRP A 54 -17.09 -7.63 -13.48
N ARG A 55 -18.37 -7.36 -13.19
CA ARG A 55 -18.92 -6.00 -13.38
C ARG A 55 -18.15 -4.96 -12.59
N GLY A 56 -17.78 -5.26 -11.34
CA GLY A 56 -16.95 -4.39 -10.52
C GLY A 56 -15.58 -4.12 -11.15
N LEU A 57 -14.90 -5.16 -11.65
CA LEU A 57 -13.62 -5.03 -12.35
C LEU A 57 -13.75 -4.20 -13.64
N ASP A 58 -14.82 -4.41 -14.40
CA ASP A 58 -15.07 -3.63 -15.61
C ASP A 58 -15.33 -2.16 -15.29
N LEU A 59 -16.06 -1.85 -14.21
CA LEU A 59 -16.23 -0.48 -13.73
C LEU A 59 -14.90 0.13 -13.28
N LEU A 60 -14.08 -0.61 -12.51
CA LEU A 60 -12.76 -0.13 -12.07
C LEU A 60 -11.84 0.19 -13.25
N ARG A 61 -11.91 -0.60 -14.34
CA ARG A 61 -11.15 -0.36 -15.58
C ARG A 61 -11.57 0.90 -16.33
N THR A 62 -12.75 1.47 -16.03
CA THR A 62 -13.17 2.76 -16.62
C THR A 62 -12.65 3.98 -15.87
N LEU A 63 -12.09 3.79 -14.68
CA LEU A 63 -11.52 4.88 -13.90
C LEU A 63 -10.21 5.36 -14.55
N PRO A 64 -9.91 6.67 -14.46
CA PRO A 64 -8.60 7.17 -14.85
C PRO A 64 -7.52 6.52 -13.99
N GLU A 65 -6.34 6.34 -14.58
CA GLU A 65 -5.17 5.88 -13.87
C GLU A 65 -4.77 6.88 -12.76
N GLY A 66 -4.34 6.36 -11.60
CA GLY A 66 -3.86 7.19 -10.50
C GLY A 66 -2.60 7.96 -10.88
N ALA A 67 -2.45 9.19 -10.37
CA ALA A 67 -1.37 10.08 -10.77
C ALA A 67 0.03 9.52 -10.44
N HIS A 68 0.16 8.66 -9.42
CA HIS A 68 1.45 8.08 -9.02
C HIS A 68 1.74 6.70 -9.64
N VAL A 69 0.84 6.14 -10.47
CA VAL A 69 1.04 4.80 -11.04
C VAL A 69 2.27 4.76 -11.95
N GLU A 70 2.47 5.77 -12.80
CA GLU A 70 3.62 5.84 -13.71
C GLU A 70 4.95 5.88 -12.95
N GLU A 71 5.02 6.64 -11.85
CA GLU A 71 6.20 6.73 -11.00
C GLU A 71 6.50 5.39 -10.33
N ARG A 72 5.48 4.72 -9.76
CA ARG A 72 5.62 3.39 -9.16
C ARG A 72 6.10 2.37 -10.18
N TRP A 73 5.49 2.34 -11.36
CA TRP A 73 5.91 1.46 -12.45
C TRP A 73 7.36 1.70 -12.87
N THR A 74 7.76 2.97 -12.98
CA THR A 74 9.15 3.33 -13.27
C THR A 74 10.09 2.80 -12.18
N ARG A 75 9.75 2.95 -10.91
CA ARG A 75 10.52 2.43 -9.77
C ARG A 75 10.63 0.90 -9.80
N ASP A 76 9.56 0.19 -10.13
CA ASP A 76 9.57 -1.27 -10.24
C ASP A 76 10.49 -1.73 -11.37
N ARG A 77 10.47 -1.03 -12.51
CA ARG A 77 11.43 -1.26 -13.60
C ARG A 77 12.87 -1.04 -13.16
N TRP A 78 13.15 0.00 -12.37
CA TRP A 78 14.49 0.24 -11.80
C TRP A 78 14.90 -0.85 -10.82
N SER A 79 13.98 -1.30 -9.96
CA SER A 79 14.20 -2.40 -9.01
C SER A 79 14.55 -3.70 -9.74
N PHE A 80 13.75 -4.06 -10.75
CA PHE A 80 14.02 -5.21 -11.60
C PHE A 80 15.36 -5.10 -12.35
N THR A 81 15.62 -3.94 -12.96
CA THR A 81 16.87 -3.68 -13.68
C THR A 81 18.08 -3.83 -12.75
N GLY A 82 18.01 -3.23 -11.56
CA GLY A 82 19.09 -3.33 -10.57
C GLY A 82 19.29 -4.76 -10.05
N HIS A 83 18.22 -5.56 -9.93
CA HIS A 83 18.36 -6.99 -9.61
C HIS A 83 19.04 -7.77 -10.75
N ARG A 84 18.58 -7.59 -11.99
CA ARG A 84 19.18 -8.22 -13.17
C ARG A 84 20.66 -7.89 -13.29
N ASP A 85 21.03 -6.61 -13.17
CA ASP A 85 22.42 -6.16 -13.32
C ASP A 85 23.34 -6.77 -12.26
N ARG A 86 22.82 -6.95 -11.04
CA ARG A 86 23.49 -7.64 -9.93
C ARG A 86 23.79 -9.10 -10.25
N VAL A 87 22.80 -9.82 -10.77
CA VAL A 87 22.94 -11.23 -11.18
C VAL A 87 23.93 -11.37 -12.33
N VAL A 88 23.86 -10.49 -13.33
CA VAL A 88 24.79 -10.47 -14.47
C VAL A 88 26.23 -10.17 -14.02
N ALA A 89 26.41 -9.34 -12.99
CA ALA A 89 27.72 -9.05 -12.40
C ALA A 89 28.34 -10.25 -11.64
N GLY A 90 27.63 -11.38 -11.55
CA GLY A 90 28.10 -12.58 -10.88
C GLY A 90 27.91 -12.55 -9.36
N GLU A 91 27.10 -11.64 -8.84
CA GLU A 91 26.69 -11.74 -7.44
C GLU A 91 25.83 -13.01 -7.25
N PRO A 92 25.94 -13.68 -6.08
CA PRO A 92 25.16 -14.87 -5.81
C PRO A 92 23.65 -14.61 -5.97
N PRO A 93 22.88 -15.58 -6.51
CA PRO A 93 21.44 -15.46 -6.56
C PRO A 93 20.85 -15.37 -5.14
N GLN A 94 19.59 -14.95 -5.05
CA GLN A 94 18.93 -14.79 -3.75
C GLN A 94 18.98 -16.11 -2.96
N PRO A 95 19.50 -16.10 -1.72
CA PRO A 95 19.59 -17.32 -0.93
C PRO A 95 18.19 -17.83 -0.57
N ARG A 96 18.06 -19.15 -0.38
CA ARG A 96 16.80 -19.78 0.08
C ARG A 96 16.38 -19.27 1.46
N ARG A 97 17.35 -18.87 2.28
CA ARG A 97 17.16 -18.26 3.59
C ARG A 97 18.07 -17.05 3.71
N ASP A 98 17.48 -15.89 3.94
CA ASP A 98 18.22 -14.68 4.25
C ASP A 98 18.81 -14.78 5.66
N ASP A 99 20.02 -14.22 5.85
CA ASP A 99 20.53 -13.93 7.19
C ASP A 99 19.68 -12.84 7.86
N ALA A 100 19.86 -12.64 9.16
CA ALA A 100 19.04 -11.71 9.93
C ALA A 100 19.12 -10.26 9.43
N VAL A 101 20.30 -9.80 9.03
CA VAL A 101 20.51 -8.42 8.55
C VAL A 101 19.89 -8.24 7.18
N THR A 102 20.08 -9.19 6.26
CA THR A 102 19.46 -9.17 4.94
C THR A 102 17.94 -9.23 5.04
N ALA A 103 17.40 -10.12 5.87
CA ALA A 103 15.96 -10.25 6.10
C ALA A 103 15.36 -8.96 6.67
N ALA A 104 16.01 -8.35 7.66
CA ALA A 104 15.57 -7.09 8.26
C ALA A 104 15.63 -5.92 7.26
N ASN A 105 16.66 -5.83 6.42
CA ASN A 105 16.75 -4.82 5.36
C ASN A 105 15.64 -4.96 4.31
N LYS A 106 15.33 -6.21 3.90
CA LYS A 106 14.22 -6.48 2.97
C LYS A 106 12.88 -6.13 3.60
N LEU A 107 12.66 -6.48 4.87
CA LEU A 107 11.45 -6.13 5.60
C LEU A 107 11.28 -4.61 5.70
N ALA A 108 12.31 -3.89 6.17
CA ALA A 108 12.28 -2.43 6.27
C ALA A 108 12.03 -1.75 4.92
N THR A 109 12.53 -2.35 3.83
CA THR A 109 12.22 -1.88 2.47
C THR A 109 10.76 -2.11 2.12
N ARG A 110 10.20 -3.29 2.37
CA ARG A 110 8.78 -3.59 2.12
C ARG A 110 7.84 -2.71 2.94
N GLU A 111 8.14 -2.48 4.21
CA GLU A 111 7.35 -1.60 5.08
C GLU A 111 7.30 -0.17 4.56
N ARG A 112 8.45 0.34 4.08
CA ARG A 112 8.54 1.67 3.47
C ARG A 112 7.79 1.74 2.13
N GLU A 113 7.88 0.72 1.28
CA GLU A 113 7.13 0.70 0.02
C GLU A 113 5.62 0.55 0.28
N GLN A 114 5.21 -0.24 1.28
CA GLN A 114 3.81 -0.35 1.71
C GLN A 114 3.29 1.01 2.20
N ALA A 115 4.03 1.70 3.08
CA ALA A 115 3.65 3.01 3.57
C ALA A 115 3.58 4.06 2.44
N ARG A 116 4.49 4.00 1.45
CA ARG A 116 4.42 4.86 0.26
C ARG A 116 3.17 4.56 -0.57
N LEU A 117 2.88 3.28 -0.83
CA LEU A 117 1.70 2.87 -1.60
C LEU A 117 0.43 3.40 -0.93
N GLU A 118 0.26 3.16 0.37
CA GLU A 118 -0.91 3.63 1.13
C GLU A 118 -1.06 5.16 1.11
N ALA A 119 0.06 5.88 1.19
CA ALA A 119 0.03 7.35 1.11
C ALA A 119 -0.38 7.83 -0.28
N GLN A 120 0.16 7.21 -1.34
CA GLN A 120 -0.15 7.57 -2.72
C GLN A 120 -1.58 7.18 -3.11
N GLU A 121 -2.09 6.04 -2.66
CA GLU A 121 -3.50 5.65 -2.86
C GLU A 121 -4.45 6.68 -2.23
N ALA A 122 -4.13 7.18 -1.04
CA ALA A 122 -4.91 8.25 -0.43
C ALA A 122 -4.84 9.55 -1.24
N LEU A 123 -3.69 9.88 -1.83
CA LEU A 123 -3.55 11.09 -2.66
C LEU A 123 -4.23 10.97 -4.03
N ASP A 124 -4.26 9.76 -4.60
CA ASP A 124 -4.83 9.48 -5.92
C ASP A 124 -6.36 9.29 -5.86
N ASP A 125 -6.90 8.75 -4.77
CA ASP A 125 -8.33 8.44 -4.61
C ASP A 125 -8.99 9.29 -3.50
N PRO A 126 -9.93 10.18 -3.85
CA PRO A 126 -10.70 10.98 -2.89
C PRO A 126 -11.47 10.18 -1.84
N LEU A 127 -11.91 8.95 -2.14
CA LEU A 127 -12.61 8.09 -1.19
C LEU A 127 -11.65 7.50 -0.15
N VAL A 128 -10.45 7.12 -0.57
CA VAL A 128 -9.39 6.70 0.35
C VAL A 128 -8.98 7.88 1.25
N MET A 129 -8.83 9.09 0.68
CA MET A 129 -8.58 10.30 1.47
C MET A 129 -9.73 10.59 2.46
N ALA A 130 -10.98 10.43 2.05
CA ALA A 130 -12.12 10.65 2.93
C ALA A 130 -12.11 9.71 4.15
N ALA A 131 -11.71 8.45 3.97
CA ALA A 131 -11.53 7.51 5.09
C ALA A 131 -10.42 7.98 6.04
N ARG A 132 -9.28 8.46 5.51
CA ARG A 132 -8.18 9.03 6.30
C ARG A 132 -8.59 10.30 7.05
N ARG A 133 -9.47 11.13 6.47
CA ARG A 133 -10.05 12.30 7.15
C ARG A 133 -10.95 11.90 8.32
N LEU A 134 -11.80 10.88 8.11
CA LEU A 134 -12.69 10.37 9.15
C LEU A 134 -11.92 9.73 10.31
N SER A 135 -10.77 9.08 10.05
CA SER A 135 -9.90 8.52 11.09
C SER A 135 -9.03 9.57 11.80
N GLY A 136 -9.08 10.83 11.39
CA GLY A 136 -8.25 11.91 11.95
C GLY A 136 -6.80 11.92 11.46
N GLU A 137 -6.48 11.14 10.42
CA GLU A 137 -5.13 11.06 9.81
C GLU A 137 -4.93 12.06 8.66
N ALA A 138 -5.98 12.77 8.27
CA ALA A 138 -5.94 13.87 7.32
C ALA A 138 -7.04 14.89 7.66
N PHE A 139 -6.95 16.08 7.09
CA PHE A 139 -8.02 17.08 7.17
C PHE A 139 -8.03 17.96 5.92
N ALA A 140 -9.22 18.41 5.53
CA ALA A 140 -9.41 19.42 4.50
C ALA A 140 -9.96 20.70 5.12
N GLY A 141 -9.57 21.84 4.57
CA GLY A 141 -10.01 23.12 5.09
C GLY A 141 -9.75 24.28 4.15
N GLU A 142 -10.32 25.42 4.51
CA GLU A 142 -10.15 26.69 3.79
C GLU A 142 -9.13 27.57 4.52
N VAL A 143 -8.20 28.14 3.78
CA VAL A 143 -7.22 29.08 4.33
C VAL A 143 -7.91 30.42 4.60
N THR A 144 -7.97 30.82 5.87
CA THR A 144 -8.62 32.08 6.28
C THR A 144 -7.62 33.23 6.40
N GLU A 145 -6.37 32.92 6.71
CA GLU A 145 -5.32 33.89 6.92
C GLU A 145 -3.95 33.30 6.57
N VAL A 146 -3.07 34.15 6.05
CA VAL A 146 -1.67 33.83 5.76
C VAL A 146 -0.80 34.98 6.24
N VAL A 147 0.06 34.72 7.22
CA VAL A 147 0.99 35.70 7.78
C VAL A 147 2.41 35.27 7.46
N MET A 148 3.12 36.10 6.70
CA MET A 148 4.54 35.85 6.42
C MET A 148 5.36 35.98 7.71
N ALA A 149 6.11 34.94 8.03
CA ALA A 149 7.11 34.93 9.09
C ALA A 149 8.42 34.34 8.57
N TYR A 150 9.50 34.48 9.34
CA TYR A 150 10.85 34.07 8.95
C TYR A 150 11.54 33.36 10.10
N SER A 151 12.43 32.42 9.78
CA SER A 151 13.25 31.72 10.78
C SER A 151 14.23 32.67 11.47
N GLU A 152 14.44 32.49 12.76
CA GLU A 152 15.46 33.20 13.55
C GLU A 152 16.86 32.61 13.25
N SER A 153 17.52 33.13 12.21
CA SER A 153 18.88 32.72 11.86
C SER A 153 19.64 33.86 11.17
N LYS A 154 20.97 33.70 11.02
CA LYS A 154 21.82 34.68 10.33
C LYS A 154 21.40 34.90 8.86
N ARG A 155 20.70 33.94 8.25
CA ARG A 155 20.10 34.03 6.92
C ARG A 155 18.64 33.59 7.03
N PRO A 156 17.72 34.51 7.38
CA PRO A 156 16.33 34.18 7.61
C PRO A 156 15.69 33.52 6.39
N SER A 157 15.02 32.40 6.61
CA SER A 157 14.27 31.66 5.59
C SER A 157 12.77 31.80 5.84
N PRO A 158 11.92 31.87 4.80
CA PRO A 158 10.48 31.99 4.96
C PRO A 158 9.87 30.87 5.81
N ARG A 159 8.98 31.22 6.74
CA ARG A 159 8.21 30.34 7.63
C ARG A 159 6.79 30.89 7.82
N PRO A 160 6.01 31.05 6.74
CA PRO A 160 4.68 31.62 6.84
C PRO A 160 3.77 30.77 7.73
N LEU A 161 2.93 31.47 8.48
CA LEU A 161 1.84 30.90 9.27
C LEU A 161 0.58 30.96 8.43
N VAL A 162 -0.11 29.82 8.32
CA VAL A 162 -1.33 29.63 7.56
C VAL A 162 -2.40 29.18 8.54
N THR A 163 -3.48 29.95 8.64
CA THR A 163 -4.65 29.59 9.44
C THR A 163 -5.66 28.90 8.53
N VAL A 164 -6.04 27.68 8.89
CA VAL A 164 -6.94 26.82 8.13
C VAL A 164 -8.20 26.56 8.95
N ARG A 165 -9.36 26.92 8.40
CA ARG A 165 -10.66 26.55 8.94
C ARG A 165 -11.05 25.16 8.45
N THR A 166 -11.36 24.25 9.36
CA THR A 166 -11.74 22.86 9.05
C THR A 166 -12.92 22.39 9.89
N ASP A 167 -13.73 21.52 9.30
CA ASP A 167 -14.79 20.77 10.00
C ASP A 167 -14.33 19.37 10.43
N ASP A 168 -13.12 18.97 10.01
CA ASP A 168 -12.54 17.67 10.37
C ASP A 168 -11.94 17.73 11.79
N ARG A 169 -11.71 16.55 12.38
CA ARG A 169 -11.12 16.40 13.72
C ARG A 169 -9.80 15.63 13.66
N PRO A 170 -8.72 16.24 13.13
CA PRO A 170 -7.45 15.55 13.00
C PRO A 170 -6.79 15.29 14.36
N HIS A 171 -6.08 14.17 14.48
CA HIS A 171 -5.35 13.78 15.70
C HIS A 171 -3.99 14.48 15.80
N LEU A 172 -4.01 15.82 15.89
CA LEU A 172 -2.81 16.64 15.95
C LEU A 172 -2.21 16.62 17.36
N ALA A 173 -0.98 16.13 17.47
CA ALA A 173 -0.14 16.32 18.65
C ALA A 173 0.55 17.70 18.60
N GLU A 174 1.06 18.15 19.75
CA GLU A 174 1.89 19.36 19.81
C GLU A 174 3.07 19.25 18.83
N ARG A 175 3.24 20.27 17.98
CA ARG A 175 4.28 20.33 16.93
C ARG A 175 4.24 19.16 15.94
N ALA A 176 3.08 18.53 15.77
CA ALA A 176 2.87 17.51 14.75
C ALA A 176 3.23 18.05 13.36
N ARG A 177 3.82 17.20 12.53
CA ARG A 177 4.05 17.51 11.13
C ARG A 177 2.83 17.12 10.32
N VAL A 178 2.47 17.98 9.39
CA VAL A 178 1.43 17.75 8.40
C VAL A 178 1.99 18.01 7.02
N TYR A 179 1.43 17.36 6.00
CA TYR A 179 1.96 17.35 4.65
C TYR A 179 0.86 17.69 3.66
N ARG A 180 1.17 18.49 2.65
CA ARG A 180 0.28 18.72 1.50
C ARG A 180 1.05 18.51 0.20
N SER A 181 0.34 18.17 -0.87
CA SER A 181 0.95 18.02 -2.19
C SER A 181 1.01 19.38 -2.91
N VAL A 182 2.22 19.78 -3.33
CA VAL A 182 2.46 20.99 -4.13
C VAL A 182 3.24 20.59 -5.37
N GLY A 183 2.63 20.71 -6.55
CA GLY A 183 3.25 20.29 -7.80
C GLY A 183 3.67 18.81 -7.81
N GLY A 184 2.87 17.94 -7.16
CA GLY A 184 3.16 16.51 -7.03
C GLY A 184 4.23 16.16 -6.00
N LYS A 185 4.69 17.13 -5.18
CA LYS A 185 5.72 16.89 -4.16
C LYS A 185 5.20 17.20 -2.76
N PRO A 186 5.60 16.44 -1.73
CA PRO A 186 5.24 16.76 -0.36
C PRO A 186 5.88 18.08 0.06
N GLN A 187 5.05 18.98 0.58
CA GLN A 187 5.45 20.14 1.36
C GLN A 187 5.05 19.92 2.82
N SER A 188 5.99 20.11 3.73
CA SER A 188 5.77 19.95 5.16
C SER A 188 5.37 21.25 5.85
N ALA A 189 4.50 21.11 6.84
CA ALA A 189 4.12 22.15 7.78
C ALA A 189 4.13 21.62 9.21
N GLU A 190 4.35 22.50 10.18
CA GLU A 190 4.33 22.20 11.62
C GLU A 190 3.06 22.78 12.22
N PHE A 191 2.31 21.98 12.99
CA PHE A 191 1.19 22.45 13.76
C PHE A 191 1.66 23.35 14.91
N VAL A 192 1.11 24.57 14.99
CA VAL A 192 1.48 25.58 15.98
C VAL A 192 0.43 25.70 17.08
N ALA A 193 -0.84 25.84 16.69
CA ALA A 193 -1.94 26.03 17.62
C ALA A 193 -3.28 25.64 17.00
N ALA A 194 -4.23 25.27 17.86
CA ALA A 194 -5.64 25.16 17.52
C ALA A 194 -6.40 26.27 18.26
N GLU A 195 -7.24 26.99 17.52
CA GLU A 195 -8.12 28.04 18.02
C GLU A 195 -9.58 27.63 17.82
N GLU A 196 -10.51 28.35 18.45
CA GLU A 196 -11.96 28.10 18.33
C GLU A 196 -12.34 26.62 18.53
N GLU A 197 -11.88 26.01 19.63
CA GLU A 197 -12.14 24.59 19.94
C GLU A 197 -11.67 23.60 18.85
N GLY A 198 -10.68 23.97 18.04
CA GLY A 198 -10.11 23.13 16.99
C GLY A 198 -10.66 23.40 15.59
N ALA A 199 -11.58 24.36 15.43
CA ALA A 199 -12.11 24.76 14.13
C ALA A 199 -11.07 25.52 13.27
N LEU A 200 -10.12 26.20 13.92
CA LEU A 200 -9.04 26.93 13.26
C LEU A 200 -7.68 26.31 13.62
N LEU A 201 -6.94 25.87 12.61
CA LEU A 201 -5.62 25.27 12.76
C LEU A 201 -4.55 26.22 12.22
N VAL A 202 -3.58 26.58 13.05
CA VAL A 202 -2.43 27.41 12.66
C VAL A 202 -1.27 26.50 12.31
N LEU A 203 -0.84 26.55 11.05
CA LEU A 203 0.21 25.73 10.48
C LEU A 203 1.38 26.59 10.03
N ARG A 204 2.61 26.21 10.34
CA ARG A 204 3.83 26.85 9.86
C ARG A 204 4.39 26.08 8.68
N ILE A 205 4.45 26.66 7.49
CA ILE A 205 5.09 26.02 6.33
C ILE A 205 6.61 25.98 6.52
N MET A 206 7.22 24.82 6.27
CA MET A 206 8.62 24.56 6.62
C MET A 206 9.55 24.48 5.41
N ASP A 207 9.08 23.96 4.28
CA ASP A 207 9.89 23.69 3.10
C ASP A 207 9.16 24.00 1.78
N ARG A 208 9.81 23.67 0.65
CA ARG A 208 9.27 23.81 -0.72
C ARG A 208 8.83 25.23 -1.13
N MET A 209 9.43 26.26 -0.54
CA MET A 209 9.20 27.67 -0.89
C MET A 209 10.29 28.29 -1.76
N GLY A 210 11.08 27.46 -2.46
CA GLY A 210 12.27 27.91 -3.18
C GLY A 210 13.48 28.17 -2.28
N ARG A 211 14.55 28.72 -2.88
CA ARG A 211 15.83 29.02 -2.20
C ARG A 211 15.98 30.49 -1.78
N GLY A 212 15.04 31.34 -2.19
CA GLY A 212 15.07 32.79 -2.00
C GLY A 212 14.47 33.24 -0.67
N LYS A 213 14.56 34.54 -0.42
CA LYS A 213 13.87 35.22 0.69
C LYS A 213 12.38 35.42 0.39
N GLU A 214 12.03 35.52 -0.89
CA GLU A 214 10.65 35.52 -1.36
C GLU A 214 10.28 34.10 -1.78
N PRO A 215 9.14 33.57 -1.30
CA PRO A 215 8.66 32.26 -1.71
C PRO A 215 8.40 32.19 -3.22
N GLU A 216 8.65 31.03 -3.82
CA GLU A 216 8.26 30.79 -5.21
C GLU A 216 6.73 30.87 -5.38
N PRO A 217 6.20 31.41 -6.50
CA PRO A 217 4.76 31.47 -6.75
C PRO A 217 4.08 30.10 -6.62
N GLY A 218 2.94 30.05 -5.93
CA GLY A 218 2.19 28.81 -5.66
C GLY A 218 2.75 27.93 -4.54
N SER A 219 3.90 28.28 -3.93
CA SER A 219 4.48 27.50 -2.83
C SER A 219 3.85 27.79 -1.46
N VAL A 220 3.30 28.99 -1.27
CA VAL A 220 2.57 29.41 -0.08
C VAL A 220 1.10 29.54 -0.50
N PRO A 221 0.15 28.98 0.25
CA PRO A 221 -1.25 29.13 -0.11
C PRO A 221 -1.73 30.57 0.06
N GLU A 222 -2.84 30.88 -0.60
CA GLU A 222 -3.52 32.15 -0.53
C GLU A 222 -4.80 32.04 0.30
N LYS A 223 -5.29 33.18 0.77
CA LYS A 223 -6.57 33.25 1.48
C LYS A 223 -7.70 32.82 0.54
N GLY A 224 -8.53 31.89 1.02
CA GLY A 224 -9.63 31.27 0.26
C GLY A 224 -9.27 29.92 -0.37
N ASP A 225 -7.99 29.52 -0.37
CA ASP A 225 -7.58 28.23 -0.89
C ASP A 225 -8.19 27.08 -0.09
N ARG A 226 -8.69 26.06 -0.80
CA ARG A 226 -9.13 24.80 -0.19
C ARG A 226 -8.02 23.77 -0.32
N LEU A 227 -7.50 23.33 0.82
CA LEU A 227 -6.35 22.45 0.90
C LEU A 227 -6.69 21.18 1.65
N CYS A 228 -5.98 20.10 1.33
CA CYS A 228 -5.96 18.88 2.11
C CYS A 228 -4.56 18.68 2.69
N PHE A 229 -4.50 18.46 3.99
CA PHE A 229 -3.29 18.10 4.72
C PHE A 229 -3.40 16.67 5.25
N THR A 230 -2.28 15.96 5.27
CA THR A 230 -2.16 14.60 5.80
C THR A 230 -1.22 14.60 6.98
N LEU A 231 -1.46 13.75 7.98
CA LEU A 231 -0.54 13.54 9.11
C LEU A 231 0.54 12.49 8.79
N PHE A 232 0.38 11.76 7.68
CA PHE A 232 1.37 10.83 7.16
C PHE A 232 2.23 11.47 6.05
N GLU A 233 3.47 11.01 5.94
CA GLU A 233 4.40 11.39 4.89
C GLU A 233 4.00 10.79 3.54
N HIS A 234 4.10 11.58 2.46
CA HIS A 234 3.86 11.07 1.09
C HIS A 234 5.03 10.23 0.58
N GLU A 235 6.23 10.52 1.07
CA GLU A 235 7.46 9.79 0.79
C GLU A 235 8.13 9.41 2.11
N PRO A 236 7.65 8.34 2.78
CA PRO A 236 8.18 7.94 4.08
C PRO A 236 9.67 7.66 3.99
N ARG A 237 10.44 8.32 4.86
CA ARG A 237 11.87 8.05 4.99
C ARG A 237 12.09 6.69 5.63
N GLY A 238 13.15 6.00 5.19
CA GLY A 238 13.57 4.75 5.84
C GLY A 238 13.98 5.00 7.29
N GLY A 239 13.82 3.97 8.12
CA GLY A 239 14.31 3.98 9.50
C GLY A 239 15.84 4.10 9.59
N ALA A 240 16.35 4.06 10.83
CA ALA A 240 17.78 4.07 11.08
C ALA A 240 18.51 2.95 10.30
N LYS A 241 19.76 3.20 9.90
CA LYS A 241 20.60 2.17 9.29
C LYS A 241 20.69 0.99 10.27
N LEU A 242 20.39 -0.21 9.78
CA LEU A 242 20.61 -1.43 10.55
C LEU A 242 22.11 -1.64 10.79
N PRO A 243 22.50 -2.25 11.92
CA PRO A 243 23.90 -2.59 12.19
C PRO A 243 24.42 -3.53 11.11
N ASP A 244 25.73 -3.47 10.88
CA ASP A 244 26.40 -4.44 10.01
C ASP A 244 26.43 -5.83 10.69
N ALA A 245 26.73 -6.90 9.95
CA ALA A 245 26.59 -8.27 10.46
C ALA A 245 27.47 -8.53 11.70
N GLU A 246 28.66 -7.95 11.73
CA GLU A 246 29.62 -8.04 12.83
C GLU A 246 29.16 -7.31 14.09
N GLU A 247 28.30 -6.30 13.93
CA GLU A 247 27.72 -5.50 15.02
C GLU A 247 26.33 -6.02 15.43
N THR A 248 25.84 -7.08 14.78
CA THR A 248 24.53 -7.67 15.08
C THR A 248 24.58 -8.42 16.41
N PRO A 249 23.69 -8.12 17.38
CA PRO A 249 23.67 -8.83 18.65
C PRO A 249 23.56 -10.35 18.45
N TRP A 250 24.26 -11.13 19.28
CA TRP A 250 24.29 -12.60 19.21
C TRP A 250 22.90 -13.25 19.25
N THR A 251 21.91 -12.56 19.82
CA THR A 251 20.49 -12.98 19.85
C THR A 251 19.82 -12.98 18.48
N HIS A 252 20.37 -12.27 17.49
CA HIS A 252 19.84 -12.13 16.14
C HIS A 252 20.82 -12.66 15.08
N GLY A 253 22.14 -12.50 15.27
CA GLY A 253 23.18 -12.96 14.35
C GLY A 253 23.75 -14.36 14.62
N GLY A 254 23.38 -14.98 15.76
CA GLY A 254 24.02 -16.20 16.24
C GLY A 254 25.34 -15.95 16.97
N PRO A 255 25.95 -16.98 17.59
CA PRO A 255 27.21 -16.84 18.33
C PRO A 255 28.35 -16.34 17.42
N PRO A 256 29.22 -15.43 17.90
CA PRO A 256 30.41 -15.01 17.15
C PRO A 256 31.24 -16.24 16.73
N GLY A 257 31.52 -16.39 15.43
CA GLY A 257 32.28 -17.52 14.86
C GLY A 257 31.44 -18.70 14.37
N GLN A 258 30.11 -18.69 14.56
CA GLN A 258 29.17 -19.53 13.82
C GLN A 258 28.52 -18.72 12.70
N GLU A 259 29.32 -18.20 11.78
CA GLU A 259 28.77 -17.82 10.48
C GLU A 259 28.20 -19.09 9.87
N ARG A 260 26.86 -19.16 9.77
CA ARG A 260 26.22 -20.17 8.94
C ARG A 260 26.70 -19.85 7.53
N ALA A 261 27.68 -20.61 7.04
CA ALA A 261 28.19 -20.45 5.69
C ALA A 261 26.98 -20.29 4.77
N PRO A 262 26.93 -19.24 3.92
CA PRO A 262 25.79 -19.03 3.05
C PRO A 262 25.50 -20.35 2.33
N GLU A 263 24.26 -20.84 2.43
CA GLU A 263 23.88 -22.05 1.71
C GLU A 263 24.24 -21.83 0.24
N PRO A 264 24.97 -22.77 -0.39
CA PRO A 264 25.35 -22.61 -1.78
C PRO A 264 24.10 -22.42 -2.62
N ALA A 265 24.20 -21.54 -3.62
CA ALA A 265 23.13 -21.36 -4.59
C ALA A 265 22.69 -22.72 -5.16
N ASP A 266 21.40 -22.85 -5.45
CA ASP A 266 20.91 -24.03 -6.17
C ASP A 266 21.67 -24.13 -7.51
N PRO A 267 22.05 -25.35 -7.93
CA PRO A 267 22.76 -25.53 -9.20
C PRO A 267 21.88 -25.04 -10.36
N VAL A 268 22.51 -24.34 -11.31
CA VAL A 268 21.84 -23.85 -12.53
C VAL A 268 21.14 -25.01 -13.22
N THR A 269 19.84 -24.85 -13.49
CA THR A 269 19.02 -25.83 -14.19
C THR A 269 18.92 -25.48 -15.68
N GLU A 270 18.52 -26.44 -16.52
CA GLU A 270 18.30 -26.19 -17.97
C GLU A 270 17.21 -25.14 -18.22
N GLU A 271 16.29 -24.94 -17.28
CA GLU A 271 15.22 -23.95 -17.33
C GLU A 271 15.71 -22.50 -17.13
N ASP A 272 16.89 -22.32 -16.51
CA ASP A 272 17.49 -21.00 -16.25
C ASP A 272 18.21 -20.41 -17.47
N VAL A 273 18.31 -21.17 -18.56
CA VAL A 273 19.06 -20.82 -19.80
C VAL A 273 18.16 -20.67 -21.04
N LEU A 274 16.85 -20.78 -20.87
CA LEU A 274 15.81 -20.63 -21.91
C LEU A 274 15.26 -19.19 -21.95
#